data_AF-A0A8I2FYE2-F1
#
_entry.id   AF-A0A8I2FYE2-F1
#
_cell.length_a   1.000
_cell.length_b   1.000
_cell.length_c   1.000
_cell.angle_alpha   90.00
_cell.angle_beta   90.00
_cell.angle_gamma   90.00
#
_symmetry.space_group_name_H-M   'P 1'
#
loop_
_entity.id
_entity.type
_entity.pdbx_description
1 polymer ?
#
loop_
_entity_poly.entity_id
_entity_poly.type
_entity_poly.pdbx_seq_one_letter_code
_entity_poly.pdbx_strand_id
1 'polypeptide(L)'
;YSVKNVIYIHDLKDTANVFDTFAGDNFIRALAVIEDKDSEYTFLVAGDSKGNVFHYNLSGDMKNKRRLNASFEASCFYAIAYDPYRKLLALGNERGEILLFSNIDGKSLKSDTRIESHTIYRKHKGIIKALVFSPGGRYLASGGLDSTIMLWDLKQKKIADIAMQPPILTINSKLKILAIAFSRKGTYMIFNDERYLRICPTSPKAFYEKLFLGKKRELREDEWKTYIGESIKPEELIISSWQKEEGNSSEK
;
A
#
# COMPACT_ATOMS: atom_id res chain seq x y z
N TYR A 1 -3.47 19.71 -2.43
CA TYR A 1 -4.37 19.08 -1.42
C TYR A 1 -5.80 19.13 -1.94
N SER A 2 -6.80 18.62 -1.22
CA SER A 2 -8.21 18.77 -1.60
C SER A 2 -9.08 19.25 -0.44
N VAL A 3 -10.16 19.98 -0.77
CA VAL A 3 -11.22 20.37 0.15
C VAL A 3 -12.55 20.06 -0.51
N LYS A 4 -13.39 19.25 0.15
CA LYS A 4 -14.62 18.69 -0.44
C LYS A 4 -14.31 18.02 -1.78
N ASN A 5 -14.88 18.51 -2.88
CA ASN A 5 -14.72 18.01 -4.23
C ASN A 5 -13.66 18.74 -5.06
N VAL A 6 -12.96 19.73 -4.49
CA VAL A 6 -12.00 20.54 -5.23
C VAL A 6 -10.57 20.18 -4.80
N ILE A 7 -9.70 20.02 -5.79
CA ILE A 7 -8.26 19.86 -5.63
C ILE A 7 -7.62 21.23 -5.82
N TYR A 8 -6.69 21.60 -4.94
CA TYR A 8 -5.92 22.84 -4.98
C TYR A 8 -4.44 22.53 -5.17
N ILE A 9 -3.81 23.21 -6.14
CA ILE A 9 -2.37 23.26 -6.34
C ILE A 9 -1.87 24.62 -5.87
N HIS A 10 -0.80 24.60 -5.08
CA HIS A 10 -0.12 25.80 -4.60
C HIS A 10 1.35 25.75 -4.98
N ASP A 11 1.90 26.92 -5.29
CA ASP A 11 3.35 27.11 -5.25
C ASP A 11 3.76 27.30 -3.78
N LEU A 12 4.68 26.47 -3.29
CA LEU A 12 5.18 26.60 -1.93
C LEU A 12 6.02 27.86 -1.72
N LYS A 13 6.50 28.50 -2.80
CA LYS A 13 7.21 29.79 -2.75
C LYS A 13 6.25 30.98 -2.70
N ASP A 14 5.01 30.82 -3.14
CA ASP A 14 3.95 31.83 -3.08
C ASP A 14 2.70 31.24 -2.41
N THR A 15 2.70 31.28 -1.07
CA THR A 15 1.60 30.73 -0.29
C THR A 15 0.34 31.59 -0.31
N ALA A 16 0.40 32.81 -0.85
CA ALA A 16 -0.74 33.73 -0.90
C ALA A 16 -1.72 33.34 -2.02
N ASN A 17 -1.23 32.71 -3.10
CA ASN A 17 -2.02 32.42 -4.28
C ASN A 17 -2.20 30.92 -4.51
N VAL A 18 -3.40 30.56 -4.98
CA VAL A 18 -3.68 29.23 -5.52
C VAL A 18 -3.16 29.23 -6.95
N PHE A 19 -2.25 28.31 -7.28
CA PHE A 19 -1.72 28.17 -8.63
C PHE A 19 -2.76 27.57 -9.58
N ASP A 20 -3.47 26.55 -9.12
CA ASP A 20 -4.49 25.89 -9.94
C ASP A 20 -5.54 25.14 -9.11
N THR A 21 -6.70 24.86 -9.72
CA THR A 21 -7.74 24.03 -9.12
C THR A 21 -8.37 23.04 -10.10
N PHE A 22 -8.75 21.87 -9.59
CA PHE A 22 -9.55 20.89 -10.33
C PHE A 22 -10.81 20.53 -9.55
N ALA A 23 -11.97 20.72 -10.15
CA ALA A 23 -13.25 20.33 -9.55
C ALA A 23 -13.61 18.89 -9.95
N GLY A 24 -13.88 18.06 -8.94
CA GLY A 24 -14.56 16.78 -9.08
C GLY A 24 -16.05 16.90 -8.78
N ASP A 25 -16.80 15.84 -9.09
CA ASP A 25 -18.25 15.77 -8.83
C ASP A 25 -18.54 15.35 -7.39
N ASN A 26 -17.61 14.59 -6.78
CA ASN A 26 -17.72 14.06 -5.42
C ASN A 26 -16.52 14.46 -4.58
N PHE A 27 -16.60 14.20 -3.27
CA PHE A 27 -15.52 14.60 -2.39
C PHE A 27 -14.26 13.80 -2.70
N ILE A 28 -13.15 14.50 -2.90
CA ILE A 28 -11.84 13.93 -3.12
C ILE A 28 -11.27 13.48 -1.77
N ARG A 29 -10.78 12.25 -1.73
CA ARG A 29 -10.44 11.57 -0.48
C ARG A 29 -9.05 10.97 -0.47
N ALA A 30 -8.51 10.67 -1.64
CA ALA A 30 -7.17 10.15 -1.81
C ALA A 30 -6.52 10.84 -3.00
N LEU A 31 -5.26 11.23 -2.86
CA LEU A 31 -4.45 11.88 -3.89
C LEU A 31 -3.07 11.24 -3.97
N ALA A 32 -2.59 10.98 -5.18
CA ALA A 32 -1.21 10.56 -5.43
C ALA A 32 -0.66 11.29 -6.66
N VAL A 33 0.61 11.64 -6.63
CA VAL A 33 1.32 12.10 -7.81
C VAL A 33 2.02 10.91 -8.45
N ILE A 34 1.87 10.79 -9.76
CA ILE A 34 2.56 9.85 -10.61
C ILE A 34 3.62 10.63 -11.36
N GLU A 35 4.86 10.34 -11.02
CA GLU A 35 6.03 10.87 -11.68
C GLU A 35 6.85 9.68 -12.16
N ASP A 36 7.07 9.59 -13.47
CA ASP A 36 7.93 8.57 -14.07
C ASP A 36 9.21 9.26 -14.50
N LYS A 37 10.36 8.72 -14.07
CA LYS A 37 11.68 9.27 -14.45
C LYS A 37 11.90 9.24 -15.97
N ASP A 38 11.26 8.31 -16.65
CA ASP A 38 11.40 8.10 -18.09
C ASP A 38 10.29 8.82 -18.91
N SER A 39 9.54 9.72 -18.26
CA SER A 39 8.45 10.48 -18.85
C SER A 39 8.52 11.95 -18.49
N GLU A 40 8.24 12.81 -19.47
CA GLU A 40 8.10 14.26 -19.24
C GLU A 40 6.76 14.62 -18.59
N TYR A 41 5.86 13.64 -18.46
CA TYR A 41 4.51 13.83 -17.93
C TYR A 41 4.44 13.50 -16.44
N THR A 42 3.98 14.47 -15.66
CA THR A 42 3.56 14.30 -14.28
C THR A 42 2.04 14.25 -14.25
N PHE A 43 1.48 13.26 -13.56
CA PHE A 43 0.04 13.14 -13.40
C PHE A 43 -0.35 13.21 -11.93
N LEU A 44 -1.49 13.84 -11.65
CA LEU A 44 -2.19 13.69 -10.38
C LEU A 44 -3.27 12.64 -10.53
N VAL A 45 -3.33 11.67 -9.62
CA VAL A 45 -4.45 10.73 -9.50
C VAL A 45 -5.25 11.04 -8.25
N ALA A 46 -6.58 10.99 -8.41
CA ALA A 46 -7.53 11.24 -7.34
C ALA A 46 -8.55 10.12 -7.24
N GLY A 47 -8.78 9.64 -6.02
CA GLY A 47 -9.91 8.79 -5.64
C GLY A 47 -10.97 9.61 -4.93
N ASP A 48 -12.24 9.40 -5.27
CA ASP A 48 -13.37 10.14 -4.70
C ASP A 48 -14.26 9.30 -3.75
N SER A 49 -15.25 9.96 -3.14
CA SER A 49 -16.18 9.36 -2.18
C SER A 49 -17.24 8.43 -2.79
N LYS A 50 -17.26 8.26 -4.12
CA LYS A 50 -18.17 7.36 -4.83
C LYS A 50 -17.43 6.24 -5.56
N GLY A 51 -16.12 6.09 -5.32
CA GLY A 51 -15.32 5.02 -5.91
C GLY A 51 -14.84 5.33 -7.33
N ASN A 52 -14.90 6.59 -7.74
CA ASN A 52 -14.30 6.99 -9.00
C ASN A 52 -12.81 7.27 -8.81
N VAL A 53 -12.04 6.92 -9.84
CA VAL A 53 -10.62 7.25 -9.93
C VAL A 53 -10.39 8.06 -11.20
N PHE A 54 -9.78 9.23 -11.03
CA PHE A 54 -9.48 10.15 -12.11
C PHE A 54 -8.00 10.49 -12.13
N HIS A 55 -7.50 10.88 -13.29
CA HIS A 55 -6.18 11.48 -13.42
C HIS A 55 -6.26 12.84 -14.12
N TYR A 56 -5.30 13.70 -13.79
CA TYR A 56 -5.09 15.03 -14.34
C TYR A 56 -3.64 15.12 -14.80
N ASN A 57 -3.43 15.56 -16.04
CA ASN A 57 -2.08 15.87 -16.51
C ASN A 57 -1.63 17.20 -15.88
N LEU A 58 -0.51 17.18 -15.17
CA LEU A 58 0.13 18.36 -14.58
C LEU A 58 1.23 18.94 -15.48
N SER A 59 1.71 18.18 -16.47
CA SER A 59 2.70 18.64 -17.44
C SER A 59 2.01 19.17 -18.70
N GLY A 60 1.86 20.50 -18.80
CA GLY A 60 1.39 21.21 -20.00
C GLY A 60 0.00 21.85 -19.89
N ASP A 61 -0.52 22.34 -21.02
CA ASP A 61 -1.70 23.22 -21.10
C ASP A 61 -3.05 22.47 -21.03
N MET A 62 -3.01 21.14 -21.01
CA MET A 62 -4.19 20.28 -21.08
C MET A 62 -4.55 19.71 -19.71
N LYS A 63 -5.33 20.47 -18.94
CA LYS A 63 -5.96 20.09 -17.65
C LYS A 63 -7.10 19.08 -17.82
N ASN A 64 -6.97 18.12 -18.72
CA ASN A 64 -8.05 17.20 -19.04
C ASN A 64 -8.20 16.16 -17.93
N LYS A 65 -9.29 16.28 -17.16
CA LYS A 65 -9.78 15.23 -16.25
C LYS A 65 -10.14 14.01 -17.08
N ARG A 66 -9.47 12.89 -16.80
CA ARG A 66 -9.77 11.59 -17.43
C ARG A 66 -10.04 10.55 -16.37
N ARG A 67 -10.97 9.64 -16.66
CA ARG A 67 -11.39 8.59 -15.72
C ARG A 67 -10.54 7.34 -15.96
N LEU A 68 -9.87 6.86 -14.91
CA LEU A 68 -9.10 5.60 -14.97
C LEU A 68 -10.02 4.38 -14.88
N ASN A 69 -11.10 4.50 -14.11
CA ASN A 69 -12.09 3.43 -14.00
C ASN A 69 -13.46 3.98 -13.58
N ALA A 70 -14.51 3.26 -13.96
CA ALA A 70 -15.90 3.57 -13.66
C ALA A 70 -16.62 2.58 -12.74
N SER A 71 -15.94 1.55 -12.25
CA SER A 71 -16.62 0.26 -12.04
C SER A 71 -17.24 -0.02 -10.66
N PHE A 72 -18.53 -0.34 -10.74
CA PHE A 72 -19.34 -1.43 -10.16
C PHE A 72 -19.93 -1.39 -8.74
N GLU A 73 -19.31 -0.78 -7.72
CA GLU A 73 -20.02 -0.53 -6.45
C GLU A 73 -19.48 0.75 -5.79
N ALA A 74 -20.35 1.74 -5.56
CA ALA A 74 -19.98 3.01 -4.98
C ALA A 74 -19.33 2.81 -3.59
N SER A 75 -18.01 2.97 -3.51
CA SER A 75 -17.24 2.84 -2.28
C SER A 75 -16.19 3.93 -2.17
N CYS A 76 -16.12 4.61 -1.03
CA CYS A 76 -15.19 5.71 -0.84
C CYS A 76 -13.73 5.20 -0.72
N PHE A 77 -12.81 5.75 -1.52
CA PHE A 77 -11.38 5.49 -1.36
C PHE A 77 -10.76 6.41 -0.31
N TYR A 78 -10.00 5.87 0.63
CA TYR A 78 -9.38 6.65 1.73
C TYR A 78 -7.85 6.60 1.74
N ALA A 79 -7.27 5.67 0.97
CA ALA A 79 -5.83 5.54 0.84
C ALA A 79 -5.47 5.28 -0.63
N ILE A 80 -4.33 5.81 -1.06
CA ILE A 80 -3.79 5.62 -2.41
C ILE A 80 -2.27 5.52 -2.32
N ALA A 81 -1.67 4.66 -3.12
CA ALA A 81 -0.24 4.49 -3.22
C ALA A 81 0.15 4.20 -4.67
N TYR A 82 1.30 4.71 -5.09
CA TYR A 82 1.87 4.44 -6.40
C TYR A 82 3.26 3.83 -6.25
N ASP A 83 3.53 2.76 -6.99
CA ASP A 83 4.85 2.16 -7.15
C ASP A 83 5.39 2.50 -8.56
N PRO A 84 6.38 3.41 -8.67
CA PRO A 84 6.95 3.78 -9.96
C PRO A 84 7.76 2.66 -10.60
N TYR A 85 8.31 1.72 -9.82
CA TYR A 85 9.14 0.64 -10.37
C TYR A 85 8.30 -0.40 -11.09
N ARG A 86 7.17 -0.80 -10.48
CA ARG A 86 6.24 -1.78 -11.09
C ARG A 86 5.12 -1.15 -11.88
N LYS A 87 5.01 0.19 -11.85
CA LYS A 87 3.92 0.93 -12.48
C LYS A 87 2.56 0.46 -11.96
N LEU A 88 2.48 0.28 -10.63
CA LEU A 88 1.29 -0.17 -9.93
C LEU A 88 0.67 0.99 -9.16
N LEU A 89 -0.65 1.12 -9.25
CA LEU A 89 -1.42 2.01 -8.39
C LEU A 89 -2.31 1.14 -7.50
N ALA A 90 -2.34 1.43 -6.21
CA ALA A 90 -3.21 0.78 -5.25
C ALA A 90 -4.13 1.81 -4.58
N LEU A 91 -5.40 1.48 -4.41
CA LEU A 91 -6.33 2.26 -3.60
C LEU A 91 -7.04 1.38 -2.57
N GLY A 92 -7.16 1.88 -1.34
CA GLY A 92 -7.88 1.23 -0.26
C GLY A 92 -9.21 1.92 -0.01
N ASN A 93 -10.29 1.14 0.11
CA ASN A 93 -11.65 1.68 0.30
C ASN A 93 -12.22 1.44 1.71
N GLU A 94 -13.43 1.95 1.91
CA GLU A 94 -14.17 1.83 3.17
C GLU A 94 -14.68 0.42 3.51
N ARG A 95 -14.69 -0.46 2.51
CA ARG A 95 -15.13 -1.86 2.64
C ARG A 95 -13.99 -2.82 2.96
N GLY A 96 -12.77 -2.32 3.14
CA GLY A 96 -11.61 -3.15 3.40
C GLY A 96 -11.04 -3.82 2.15
N GLU A 97 -11.34 -3.28 0.96
CA GLU A 97 -10.89 -3.79 -0.33
C GLU A 97 -9.72 -2.95 -0.85
N ILE A 98 -8.77 -3.60 -1.52
CA ILE A 98 -7.66 -2.92 -2.21
C ILE A 98 -7.85 -3.10 -3.70
N LEU A 99 -8.04 -2.00 -4.42
CA LEU A 99 -8.08 -1.98 -5.87
C LEU A 99 -6.67 -1.74 -6.41
N LEU A 100 -6.18 -2.64 -7.25
CA LEU A 100 -4.89 -2.56 -7.91
C LEU A 100 -5.09 -2.25 -9.39
N PHE A 101 -4.25 -1.36 -9.92
CA PHE A 101 -4.11 -1.08 -11.34
C PHE A 101 -2.69 -1.38 -11.79
N SER A 102 -2.55 -1.99 -12.97
CA SER A 102 -1.25 -2.24 -13.60
C SER A 102 -0.99 -1.32 -14.78
N ASN A 103 0.28 -1.22 -15.18
CA ASN A 103 0.74 -0.42 -16.32
C ASN A 103 0.37 1.07 -16.18
N ILE A 104 0.43 1.58 -14.96
CA ILE A 104 0.17 2.99 -14.66
C ILE A 104 1.49 3.77 -14.76
N ASP A 105 1.64 4.57 -15.81
CA ASP A 105 2.75 5.50 -16.00
C ASP A 105 2.34 6.73 -16.81
N GLY A 106 3.23 7.71 -16.96
CA GLY A 106 2.91 8.94 -17.68
C GLY A 106 2.56 8.71 -19.16
N LYS A 107 3.10 7.66 -19.80
CA LYS A 107 2.82 7.37 -21.21
C LYS A 107 1.42 6.74 -21.34
N SER A 108 1.10 5.73 -20.53
CA SER A 108 -0.17 5.01 -20.57
C SER A 108 -1.36 5.89 -20.23
N LEU A 109 -1.19 6.79 -19.26
CA LEU A 109 -2.22 7.78 -18.88
C LEU A 109 -2.46 8.81 -20.00
N LYS A 110 -1.40 9.20 -20.72
CA LYS A 110 -1.54 10.11 -21.87
C LYS A 110 -2.27 9.45 -23.04
N SER A 111 -1.93 8.21 -23.38
CA SER A 111 -2.45 7.51 -24.56
C SER A 111 -3.81 6.84 -24.37
N ASP A 112 -4.42 6.96 -23.19
CA ASP A 112 -5.70 6.31 -22.84
C ASP A 112 -5.65 4.79 -23.10
N THR A 113 -4.50 4.20 -22.77
CA THR A 113 -4.28 2.77 -22.94
C THR A 113 -5.19 2.00 -21.99
N ARG A 114 -5.67 0.81 -22.41
CA ARG A 114 -6.44 -0.06 -21.52
C ARG A 114 -5.62 -0.40 -20.29
N ILE A 115 -6.11 0.04 -19.13
CA ILE A 115 -5.52 -0.25 -17.83
C ILE A 115 -6.23 -1.46 -17.24
N GLU A 116 -5.46 -2.44 -16.81
CA GLU A 116 -5.98 -3.61 -16.11
C GLU A 116 -6.17 -3.28 -14.63
N SER A 117 -7.27 -3.76 -14.05
CA SER A 117 -7.53 -3.61 -12.61
C SER A 117 -7.98 -4.93 -11.99
N HIS A 118 -7.55 -5.18 -10.75
CA HIS A 118 -7.99 -6.31 -9.93
C HIS A 118 -8.22 -5.87 -8.48
N THR A 119 -9.14 -6.54 -7.78
CA THR A 119 -9.50 -6.22 -6.40
C THR A 119 -9.05 -7.33 -5.45
N ILE A 120 -8.35 -6.96 -4.38
CA ILE A 120 -8.17 -7.78 -3.18
C ILE A 120 -9.43 -7.59 -2.33
N TYR A 121 -10.32 -8.58 -2.37
CA TYR A 121 -11.64 -8.45 -1.72
C TYR A 121 -11.59 -8.72 -0.22
N ARG A 122 -12.12 -7.76 0.55
CA ARG A 122 -12.61 -7.89 1.94
C ARG A 122 -11.67 -8.62 2.89
N LYS A 123 -10.37 -8.35 2.80
CA LYS A 123 -9.38 -8.89 3.74
C LYS A 123 -9.33 -8.04 5.01
N HIS A 124 -9.35 -6.73 4.86
CA HIS A 124 -9.60 -5.83 5.98
C HIS A 124 -11.09 -5.85 6.37
N LYS A 125 -11.37 -5.75 7.66
CA LYS A 125 -12.74 -5.71 8.23
C LYS A 125 -13.22 -4.28 8.51
N GLY A 126 -12.53 -3.28 7.97
CA GLY A 126 -12.84 -1.88 8.15
C GLY A 126 -12.12 -1.01 7.12
N ILE A 127 -12.31 0.31 7.24
CA ILE A 127 -11.78 1.30 6.29
C ILE A 127 -10.25 1.20 6.25
N ILE A 128 -9.69 1.06 5.06
CA ILE A 128 -8.24 1.15 4.83
C ILE A 128 -7.85 2.63 4.84
N LYS A 129 -6.95 3.00 5.76
CA LYS A 129 -6.50 4.39 5.96
C LYS A 129 -5.05 4.61 5.58
N ALA A 130 -4.25 3.55 5.59
CA ALA A 130 -2.86 3.58 5.20
C ALA A 130 -2.60 2.55 4.12
N LEU A 131 -1.90 2.95 3.06
CA LEU A 131 -1.50 2.10 1.96
C LEU A 131 -0.16 2.61 1.43
N VAL A 132 0.85 1.75 1.32
CA VAL A 132 2.19 2.16 0.91
C VAL A 132 2.96 0.99 0.28
N PHE A 133 3.61 1.23 -0.85
CA PHE A 133 4.53 0.27 -1.45
C PHE A 133 5.91 0.36 -0.80
N SER A 134 6.60 -0.77 -0.70
CA SER A 134 7.99 -0.77 -0.28
C SER A 134 8.89 -0.17 -1.37
N PRO A 135 10.02 0.48 -1.02
CA PRO A 135 10.87 1.16 -2.00
C PRO A 135 11.41 0.27 -3.14
N GLY A 136 11.50 -1.05 -2.93
CA GLY A 136 11.89 -2.01 -3.95
C GLY A 136 10.72 -2.64 -4.71
N GLY A 137 9.49 -2.16 -4.49
CA GLY A 137 8.25 -2.67 -5.10
C GLY A 137 7.89 -4.11 -4.71
N ARG A 138 8.62 -4.76 -3.80
CA ARG A 138 8.31 -6.16 -3.45
C ARG A 138 7.06 -6.30 -2.59
N TYR A 139 6.77 -5.31 -1.77
CA TYR A 139 5.69 -5.41 -0.79
C TYR A 139 4.73 -4.24 -0.92
N LEU A 140 3.46 -4.51 -0.63
CA LEU A 140 2.46 -3.51 -0.30
C LEU A 140 2.13 -3.67 1.19
N ALA A 141 2.10 -2.59 1.95
CA ALA A 141 1.53 -2.60 3.30
C ALA A 141 0.20 -1.86 3.28
N SER A 142 -0.82 -2.45 3.90
CA SER A 142 -2.13 -1.82 4.13
C SER A 142 -2.45 -1.80 5.63
N GLY A 143 -3.10 -0.75 6.09
CA GLY A 143 -3.54 -0.62 7.48
C GLY A 143 -4.86 0.13 7.58
N GLY A 144 -5.69 -0.24 8.54
CA GLY A 144 -7.04 0.27 8.63
C GLY A 144 -7.61 0.45 10.03
N LEU A 145 -8.90 0.82 10.04
CA LEU A 145 -9.68 1.00 11.27
C LEU A 145 -10.05 -0.31 11.95
N ASP A 146 -9.81 -1.45 11.30
CA ASP A 146 -9.91 -2.79 11.90
C ASP A 146 -8.73 -3.15 12.81
N SER A 147 -7.81 -2.19 13.04
CA SER A 147 -6.63 -2.32 13.88
C SER A 147 -5.56 -3.28 13.35
N THR A 148 -5.64 -3.64 12.08
CA THR A 148 -4.68 -4.54 11.45
C THR A 148 -3.76 -3.82 10.48
N ILE A 149 -2.52 -4.28 10.40
CA ILE A 149 -1.61 -4.07 9.28
C ILE A 149 -1.49 -5.39 8.53
N MET A 150 -1.64 -5.37 7.22
CA MET A 150 -1.40 -6.51 6.34
C MET A 150 -0.25 -6.20 5.39
N LEU A 151 0.69 -7.14 5.23
CA LEU A 151 1.78 -7.05 4.27
C LEU A 151 1.52 -8.05 3.13
N TRP A 152 1.52 -7.57 1.90
CA TRP A 152 1.27 -8.35 0.70
C TRP A 152 2.57 -8.55 -0.07
N ASP A 153 2.90 -9.79 -0.46
CA ASP A 153 4.03 -10.04 -1.36
C ASP A 153 3.57 -9.84 -2.81
N LEU A 154 4.20 -8.90 -3.48
CA LEU A 154 3.93 -8.57 -4.88
C LEU A 154 4.85 -9.34 -5.81
N LYS A 155 5.57 -10.39 -5.38
CA LYS A 155 6.51 -11.15 -6.23
C LYS A 155 5.91 -11.59 -7.58
N GLN A 156 4.60 -11.83 -7.63
CA GLN A 156 3.91 -12.16 -8.88
C GLN A 156 3.92 -10.99 -9.88
N LYS A 157 3.96 -11.33 -11.17
CA LYS A 157 3.92 -10.33 -12.26
C LYS A 157 2.51 -9.84 -12.55
N LYS A 158 1.53 -10.74 -12.54
CA LYS A 158 0.13 -10.41 -12.85
C LYS A 158 -0.58 -9.96 -11.59
N ILE A 159 -1.33 -8.87 -11.69
CA ILE A 159 -2.12 -8.35 -10.55
C ILE A 159 -3.24 -9.30 -10.14
N ALA A 160 -3.75 -10.13 -11.05
CA ALA A 160 -4.69 -11.21 -10.73
C ALA A 160 -4.11 -12.21 -9.73
N ASP A 161 -2.87 -12.67 -9.97
CA ASP A 161 -2.20 -13.64 -9.11
C ASP A 161 -1.85 -13.02 -7.75
N ILE A 162 -1.46 -11.74 -7.72
CA ILE A 162 -1.27 -10.99 -6.47
C ILE A 162 -2.57 -10.97 -5.67
N ALA A 163 -3.70 -10.66 -6.33
CA ALA A 163 -4.97 -10.47 -5.64
C ALA A 163 -5.54 -11.75 -5.01
N MET A 164 -5.11 -12.92 -5.49
CA MET A 164 -5.51 -14.22 -4.97
C MET A 164 -4.67 -14.68 -3.76
N GLN A 165 -3.55 -14.01 -3.46
CA GLN A 165 -2.68 -14.42 -2.35
C GLN A 165 -3.15 -13.85 -1.00
N PRO A 166 -3.00 -14.61 0.11
CA PRO A 166 -3.17 -14.05 1.44
C PRO A 166 -2.03 -13.08 1.77
N PRO A 167 -2.21 -12.20 2.78
CA PRO A 167 -1.10 -11.42 3.29
C PRO A 167 -0.04 -12.34 3.92
N ILE A 168 1.23 -12.00 3.73
CA ILE A 168 2.39 -12.72 4.26
C ILE A 168 2.79 -12.29 5.67
N LEU A 169 2.17 -11.22 6.18
CA LEU A 169 2.21 -10.82 7.58
C LEU A 169 0.89 -10.14 7.91
N THR A 170 0.35 -10.41 9.09
CA THR A 170 -0.77 -9.64 9.65
C THR A 170 -0.45 -9.26 11.09
N ILE A 171 -0.52 -7.97 11.41
CA ILE A 171 -0.21 -7.43 12.74
C ILE A 171 -1.49 -6.82 13.30
N ASN A 172 -1.95 -7.31 14.44
CA ASN A 172 -3.05 -6.69 15.17
C ASN A 172 -2.50 -5.76 16.26
N SER A 173 -2.68 -4.46 16.07
CA SER A 173 -2.24 -3.43 17.01
C SER A 173 -3.24 -3.20 18.16
N LYS A 174 -4.48 -3.70 18.03
CA LYS A 174 -5.65 -3.41 18.87
C LYS A 174 -6.14 -1.97 18.84
N LEU A 175 -5.50 -1.12 18.05
CA LEU A 175 -5.85 0.28 17.83
C LEU A 175 -5.79 0.58 16.33
N LYS A 176 -6.53 1.62 15.93
CA LYS A 176 -6.65 2.02 14.52
C LYS A 176 -5.29 2.42 13.95
N ILE A 177 -5.07 2.02 12.70
CA ILE A 177 -3.87 2.35 11.95
C ILE A 177 -4.17 3.49 11.00
N LEU A 178 -3.44 4.60 11.11
CA LEU A 178 -3.70 5.81 10.33
C LEU A 178 -2.60 6.08 9.30
N ALA A 179 -1.36 5.69 9.57
CA ALA A 179 -0.23 5.87 8.67
C ALA A 179 0.77 4.71 8.80
N ILE A 180 1.37 4.36 7.67
CA ILE A 180 2.45 3.38 7.56
C ILE A 180 3.54 3.99 6.68
N ALA A 181 4.80 3.79 7.03
CA ALA A 181 5.93 4.13 6.18
C ALA A 181 6.98 3.01 6.18
N PHE A 182 7.57 2.75 5.01
CA PHE A 182 8.73 1.87 4.92
C PHE A 182 10.02 2.66 5.18
N SER A 183 10.99 2.00 5.81
CA SER A 183 12.39 2.43 5.77
C SER A 183 12.91 2.48 4.33
N ARG A 184 13.94 3.29 4.06
CA ARG A 184 14.52 3.45 2.71
C ARG A 184 14.94 2.14 2.05
N LYS A 185 15.46 1.18 2.81
CA LYS A 185 15.83 -0.16 2.32
C LYS A 185 14.65 -1.14 2.24
N GLY A 186 13.48 -0.75 2.76
CA GLY A 186 12.30 -1.60 2.84
C GLY A 186 12.39 -2.76 3.82
N THR A 187 13.43 -2.82 4.67
CA THR A 187 13.66 -3.91 5.65
C THR A 187 12.84 -3.77 6.93
N TYR A 188 12.44 -2.54 7.24
CA TYR A 188 11.54 -2.20 8.34
C TYR A 188 10.39 -1.33 7.84
N MET A 189 9.28 -1.38 8.56
CA MET A 189 8.18 -0.44 8.49
C MET A 189 7.93 0.19 9.85
N ILE A 190 7.54 1.46 9.85
CA ILE A 190 7.02 2.18 11.00
C ILE A 190 5.53 2.44 10.78
N PHE A 191 4.74 2.30 11.82
CA PHE A 191 3.33 2.65 11.80
C PHE A 191 2.94 3.27 13.13
N ASN A 192 1.96 4.17 13.08
CA ASN A 192 1.32 4.65 14.29
C ASN A 192 0.13 3.77 14.62
N ASP A 193 0.03 3.43 15.89
CA ASP A 193 -1.25 3.17 16.51
C ASP A 193 -1.65 4.43 17.30
N GLU A 194 -2.92 4.62 17.65
CA GLU A 194 -3.40 5.85 18.32
C GLU A 194 -2.64 6.23 19.61
N ARG A 195 -1.75 5.36 20.14
CA ARG A 195 -0.96 5.60 21.35
C ARG A 195 0.54 5.57 21.13
N TYR A 196 1.04 4.77 20.19
CA TYR A 196 2.46 4.47 20.04
C TYR A 196 2.89 4.47 18.57
N LEU A 197 4.14 4.88 18.35
CA LEU A 197 4.86 4.55 17.13
C LEU A 197 5.51 3.17 17.30
N ARG A 198 5.29 2.28 16.34
CA ARG A 198 5.86 0.94 16.34
C ARG A 198 6.72 0.73 15.11
N ILE A 199 7.82 0.02 15.31
CA ILE A 199 8.71 -0.43 14.23
C ILE A 199 8.65 -1.96 14.11
N CYS A 200 8.59 -2.45 12.89
CA CYS A 200 8.45 -3.86 12.59
C CYS A 200 9.33 -4.26 11.40
N PRO A 201 10.04 -5.42 11.46
CA PRO A 201 10.67 -6.00 10.28
C PRO A 201 9.62 -6.34 9.22
N THR A 202 10.01 -6.26 7.95
CA THR A 202 9.14 -6.58 6.80
C THR A 202 9.36 -8.00 6.28
N SER A 203 10.51 -8.61 6.62
CA SER A 203 10.79 -10.01 6.34
C SER A 203 10.03 -10.91 7.32
N PRO A 204 9.30 -11.93 6.84
CA PRO A 204 8.67 -12.93 7.72
C PRO A 204 9.63 -13.58 8.71
N LYS A 205 10.86 -13.89 8.26
CA LYS A 205 11.91 -14.45 9.13
C LYS A 205 12.27 -13.51 10.27
N ALA A 206 12.69 -12.29 9.94
CA ALA A 206 13.11 -11.32 10.96
C ALA A 206 11.95 -10.94 11.90
N PHE A 207 10.72 -10.92 11.39
CA PHE A 207 9.52 -10.70 12.18
C PHE A 207 9.28 -11.86 13.15
N TYR A 208 9.35 -13.11 12.68
CA TYR A 208 9.23 -14.31 13.51
C TYR A 208 10.30 -14.35 14.60
N GLU A 209 11.58 -14.09 14.26
CA GLU A 209 12.68 -14.05 15.22
C GLU A 209 12.41 -13.03 16.35
N LYS A 210 11.88 -11.84 16.01
CA LYS A 210 11.49 -10.83 17.02
C LYS A 210 10.32 -11.29 17.89
N LEU A 211 9.31 -11.94 17.32
CA LEU A 211 8.20 -12.51 18.09
C LEU A 211 8.67 -13.62 19.03
N PHE A 212 9.53 -14.50 18.54
CA PHE A 212 10.11 -15.60 19.31
C PHE A 212 10.91 -15.07 20.50
N LEU A 213 11.80 -14.09 20.28
CA LEU A 213 12.57 -13.44 21.36
C LEU A 213 11.66 -12.86 22.46
N GLY A 214 10.52 -12.27 22.07
CA GLY A 214 9.56 -11.71 23.02
C GLY A 214 8.76 -12.76 23.79
N LYS A 215 8.32 -13.83 23.12
CA LYS A 215 7.49 -14.88 23.72
C LYS A 215 8.29 -15.98 24.41
N LYS A 216 9.56 -16.15 24.05
CA LYS A 216 10.44 -17.27 24.45
C LYS A 216 9.84 -18.65 24.16
N ARG A 217 9.06 -18.75 23.08
CA ARG A 217 8.48 -19.99 22.56
C ARG A 217 8.07 -19.82 21.09
N GLU A 218 7.92 -20.94 20.40
CA GLU A 218 7.36 -20.99 19.04
C GLU A 218 5.89 -20.54 19.02
N LEU A 219 5.43 -20.11 17.86
CA LEU A 219 4.04 -19.77 17.63
C LEU A 219 3.21 -21.05 17.52
N ARG A 220 2.03 -21.03 18.13
CA ARG A 220 1.02 -22.07 17.87
C ARG A 220 0.45 -21.91 16.46
N GLU A 221 -0.21 -22.93 15.93
CA GLU A 221 -0.80 -22.90 14.58
C GLU A 221 -1.78 -21.73 14.38
N ASP A 222 -2.62 -21.42 15.38
CA ASP A 222 -3.53 -20.28 15.37
C ASP A 222 -2.79 -18.95 15.28
N GLU A 223 -1.70 -18.82 16.06
CA GLU A 223 -0.85 -17.62 16.05
C GLU A 223 -0.08 -17.50 14.74
N TRP A 224 0.38 -18.62 14.16
CA TRP A 224 1.08 -18.63 12.88
C TRP A 224 0.19 -18.15 11.74
N LYS A 225 -1.00 -18.74 11.62
CA LYS A 225 -2.03 -18.32 10.63
C LYS A 225 -2.39 -16.84 10.81
N THR A 226 -2.41 -16.36 12.04
CA THR A 226 -2.72 -14.96 12.35
C THR A 226 -1.58 -14.01 12.00
N TYR A 227 -0.33 -14.35 12.31
CA TYR A 227 0.78 -13.38 12.23
C TYR A 227 1.61 -13.48 10.95
N ILE A 228 1.86 -14.69 10.47
CA ILE A 228 2.68 -14.97 9.28
C ILE A 228 1.80 -15.29 8.07
N GLY A 229 0.65 -15.93 8.31
CA GLY A 229 -0.24 -16.36 7.23
C GLY A 229 0.11 -17.74 6.68
N GLU A 230 -0.84 -18.31 5.95
CA GLU A 230 -0.81 -19.72 5.54
C GLU A 230 0.12 -20.02 4.37
N SER A 231 0.58 -18.98 3.66
CA SER A 231 1.46 -19.13 2.49
C SER A 231 2.92 -19.45 2.84
N ILE A 232 3.30 -19.36 4.11
CA ILE A 232 4.66 -19.63 4.59
C ILE A 232 4.56 -20.71 5.66
N LYS A 233 5.27 -21.83 5.47
CA LYS A 233 5.26 -22.91 6.46
C LYS A 233 6.27 -22.67 7.59
N PRO A 234 6.01 -23.17 8.82
CA PRO A 234 6.95 -23.05 9.94
C PRO A 234 8.38 -23.48 9.64
N GLU A 235 8.54 -24.57 8.89
CA GLU A 235 9.85 -25.16 8.59
C GLU A 235 10.72 -24.22 7.73
N GLU A 236 10.11 -23.36 6.90
CA GLU A 236 10.82 -22.39 6.06
C GLU A 236 11.54 -21.33 6.89
N LEU A 237 11.04 -20.99 8.08
CA LEU A 237 11.63 -19.97 8.94
C LEU A 237 12.48 -20.60 10.06
N ILE A 238 11.99 -21.68 10.68
CA ILE A 238 12.58 -22.28 11.88
C ILE A 238 13.88 -23.05 11.58
N ILE A 239 13.94 -23.83 10.50
CA ILE A 239 15.14 -24.65 10.21
C ILE A 239 16.38 -23.77 9.96
N SER A 240 16.16 -22.56 9.43
CA SER A 240 17.22 -21.62 9.08
C SER A 240 17.82 -20.84 10.26
N SER A 241 17.29 -20.98 11.48
CA SER A 241 17.83 -20.33 12.69
C SER A 241 18.74 -21.25 13.50
N TRP A 242 18.42 -22.55 13.60
CA TRP A 242 19.14 -23.49 14.47
C TRP A 242 20.45 -24.04 13.86
N GLN A 243 20.57 -24.11 12.54
CA GLN A 243 21.83 -24.50 11.88
C GLN A 243 22.98 -23.50 12.09
N LYS A 244 22.71 -22.26 12.54
CA LYS A 244 23.76 -21.28 12.84
C LYS A 244 24.27 -21.35 14.28
N GLU A 245 23.50 -21.90 15.21
CA GLU A 245 23.95 -22.03 16.61
C GLU A 245 24.73 -23.33 16.84
N GLU A 246 24.39 -24.43 16.16
CA GLU A 246 25.14 -25.69 16.27
C GLU A 246 26.52 -25.67 15.58
N GLY A 247 26.78 -24.70 14.69
CA GLY A 247 28.07 -24.53 14.02
C GLY A 247 29.09 -23.65 14.76
N ASN A 248 28.72 -23.06 15.91
CA ASN A 248 29.57 -22.11 16.65
C ASN A 248 29.84 -22.53 18.11
N SER A 249 29.46 -23.76 18.48
CA SER A 249 29.65 -24.32 19.83
C SER A 249 30.63 -25.50 19.87
N SER A 250 31.48 -25.68 18.84
CA SER A 250 32.48 -26.77 18.76
C SER A 250 33.92 -26.29 18.54
N GLU A 251 34.23 -25.03 18.84
CA GLU A 251 35.62 -24.57 19.02
C GLU A 251 35.74 -23.80 20.35
N LYS A 252 36.04 -24.53 21.43
CA LYS A 252 36.83 -24.08 22.58
C LYS A 252 37.27 -25.25 23.44
#